data_AF-A0A542AQI7-F1
#
_entry.id   AF-A0A542AQI7-F1
#
_cell.length_a   1.000
_cell.length_b   1.000
_cell.length_c   1.000
_cell.angle_alpha   90.00
_cell.angle_beta   90.00
_cell.angle_gamma   90.00
#
_symmetry.space_group_name_H-M   'P 1'
#
loop_
_entity.id
_entity.type
_entity.pdbx_description
1 polymer ?
#
loop_
_entity_poly.entity_id
_entity_poly.type
_entity_poly.pdbx_seq_one_letter_code
_entity_poly.pdbx_strand_id
1 'polypeptide(L)'
;MERLYKYEGTISSLTYKSGKATEIILYDINDESKAPARLEVFGGLAKYIYEIEMTDAEERYLKADYFFDSNLFLHRIQIPSSNEFIPAKVITQADFLSDELTVFGPQDYIETDSPEPMDHEQSAAWCEFRINH
;
A
#
# COMPACT_ATOMS: atom_id res chain seq x y z
N MET A 1 -5.77 13.29 14.03
CA MET A 1 -5.69 12.23 13.00
C MET A 1 -6.97 12.26 12.21
N GLU A 2 -6.87 12.46 10.90
CA GLU A 2 -7.99 12.25 9.99
C GLU A 2 -8.36 10.76 9.97
N ARG A 3 -9.64 10.48 9.75
CA ARG A 3 -10.13 9.10 9.66
C ARG A 3 -9.68 8.51 8.32
N LEU A 4 -8.95 7.40 8.37
CA LEU A 4 -8.63 6.60 7.19
C LEU A 4 -9.70 5.54 6.95
N TYR A 5 -10.00 5.31 5.68
CA TYR A 5 -10.83 4.24 5.15
C TYR A 5 -9.91 3.17 4.55
N LYS A 6 -10.37 1.91 4.55
CA LYS A 6 -9.64 0.77 4.01
C LYS A 6 -10.33 0.23 2.77
N TYR A 7 -9.59 0.01 1.70
CA TYR A 7 -9.99 -0.80 0.56
C TYR A 7 -9.07 -1.99 0.42
N GLU A 8 -9.62 -3.19 0.41
CA GLU A 8 -8.87 -4.42 0.19
C GLU A 8 -9.08 -4.87 -1.26
N GLY A 9 -7.99 -5.04 -2.01
CA GLY A 9 -8.06 -5.43 -3.42
C GLY A 9 -6.71 -5.32 -4.13
N THR A 10 -6.74 -5.15 -5.45
CA THR A 10 -5.55 -4.92 -6.28
C THR A 10 -5.71 -3.65 -7.11
N ILE A 11 -4.60 -3.16 -7.68
CA ILE A 11 -4.63 -2.07 -8.65
C ILE A 11 -5.08 -2.65 -10.00
N SER A 12 -6.27 -2.25 -10.42
CA SER A 12 -6.84 -2.66 -11.71
C SER A 12 -6.44 -1.74 -12.86
N SER A 13 -6.14 -0.49 -12.54
CA SER A 13 -5.70 0.52 -13.51
C SER A 13 -4.92 1.62 -12.82
N LEU A 14 -4.05 2.26 -13.60
CA LEU A 14 -3.07 3.24 -13.16
C LEU A 14 -3.01 4.37 -14.21
N THR A 15 -3.04 5.62 -13.74
CA THR A 15 -2.58 6.77 -14.52
C THR A 15 -1.24 7.22 -13.95
N TYR A 16 -0.26 7.46 -14.81
CA TYR A 16 1.07 7.93 -14.41
C TYR A 16 1.55 9.08 -15.27
N LYS A 17 2.47 9.87 -14.71
CA LYS A 17 3.18 10.94 -15.39
C LYS A 17 4.60 11.04 -14.85
N SER A 18 5.57 11.15 -15.76
CA SER A 18 6.99 11.35 -15.41
C SER A 18 7.54 10.32 -14.41
N GLY A 19 7.17 9.04 -14.56
CA GLY A 19 7.66 7.96 -13.69
C GLY A 19 7.04 7.92 -12.29
N LYS A 20 5.87 8.54 -12.10
CA LYS A 20 5.09 8.48 -10.85
C LYS A 20 3.62 8.23 -11.18
N ALA A 21 2.96 7.39 -10.40
CA ALA A 21 1.52 7.25 -10.42
C ALA A 21 0.89 8.58 -9.97
N THR A 22 -0.18 9.00 -10.62
CA THR A 22 -0.99 10.15 -10.18
C THR A 22 -2.33 9.69 -9.65
N GLU A 23 -2.79 8.53 -10.13
CA GLU A 23 -4.07 7.95 -9.76
C GLU A 23 -4.05 6.44 -9.95
N ILE A 24 -4.78 5.75 -9.08
CA ILE A 24 -5.04 4.31 -9.16
C ILE A 24 -6.53 4.02 -9.09
N ILE A 25 -6.96 2.93 -9.72
CA ILE A 25 -8.28 2.34 -9.57
C ILE A 25 -8.12 1.00 -8.87
N LEU A 26 -8.64 0.91 -7.66
CA LEU A 26 -8.72 -0.31 -6.88
C LEU A 26 -9.98 -1.08 -7.23
N TYR A 27 -9.84 -2.36 -7.50
CA TYR A 27 -10.97 -3.25 -7.78
C TYR A 27 -10.59 -4.69 -7.44
N ASP A 28 -11.47 -5.39 -6.72
CA ASP A 28 -11.36 -6.84 -6.52
C ASP A 28 -12.34 -7.56 -7.44
N ILE A 29 -11.81 -8.20 -8.48
CA ILE A 29 -12.61 -8.94 -9.45
C ILE A 29 -13.37 -10.12 -8.83
N ASN A 30 -12.96 -10.57 -7.64
CA ASN A 30 -13.61 -11.68 -6.95
C ASN A 30 -14.68 -11.22 -5.94
N ASP A 31 -14.83 -9.91 -5.72
CA ASP A 31 -15.78 -9.34 -4.76
C ASP A 31 -16.60 -8.21 -5.40
N GLU A 32 -17.64 -8.61 -6.14
CA GLU A 32 -18.57 -7.68 -6.80
C GLU A 32 -19.46 -6.90 -5.80
N SER A 33 -19.41 -7.22 -4.50
CA SER A 33 -20.16 -6.47 -3.48
C SER A 33 -19.52 -5.11 -3.17
N LYS A 34 -18.23 -4.95 -3.50
CA LYS A 34 -17.47 -3.71 -3.30
C LYS A 34 -17.38 -2.94 -4.60
N ALA A 35 -17.81 -1.68 -4.58
CA ALA A 35 -17.62 -0.79 -5.72
C ALA A 35 -16.11 -0.53 -5.94
N PRO A 36 -15.63 -0.33 -7.18
CA PRO A 36 -14.28 0.15 -7.42
C PRO A 36 -14.02 1.50 -6.73
N ALA A 37 -12.78 1.75 -6.33
CA ALA A 37 -12.36 3.01 -5.73
C ALA A 37 -11.27 3.69 -6.58
N ARG A 38 -11.44 4.98 -6.86
CA ARG A 38 -10.44 5.81 -7.55
C ARG A 38 -9.73 6.66 -6.50
N LEU A 39 -8.40 6.51 -6.40
CA LEU A 39 -7.59 7.23 -5.42
C LEU A 39 -6.52 8.06 -6.11
N GLU A 40 -6.27 9.26 -5.59
CA GLU A 40 -5.10 10.05 -5.97
C GLU A 40 -3.89 9.63 -5.12
N VAL A 41 -2.71 9.62 -5.73
CA VAL A 41 -1.47 9.16 -5.09
C VAL A 41 -0.38 10.20 -5.26
N PHE A 42 0.39 10.42 -4.19
CA PHE A 42 1.43 11.43 -4.13
C PHE A 42 2.73 10.88 -3.53
N GLY A 43 3.79 11.69 -3.60
CA GLY A 43 5.05 11.46 -2.91
C GLY A 43 5.74 10.14 -3.28
N GLY A 44 6.32 9.49 -2.27
CA GLY A 44 7.03 8.23 -2.39
C GLY A 44 6.10 7.09 -2.81
N LEU A 45 4.84 7.10 -2.34
CA LEU A 45 3.85 6.08 -2.70
C LEU A 45 3.55 6.10 -4.20
N ALA A 46 3.45 7.29 -4.79
CA ALA A 46 3.24 7.45 -6.22
C ALA A 46 4.39 6.84 -7.04
N LYS A 47 5.63 7.01 -6.56
CA LYS A 47 6.81 6.43 -7.19
C LYS A 47 6.84 4.91 -7.02
N TYR A 48 6.62 4.41 -5.81
CA TYR A 48 6.58 2.97 -5.51
C TYR A 48 5.55 2.23 -6.36
N ILE A 49 4.31 2.74 -6.43
CA ILE A 49 3.26 2.13 -7.25
C ILE A 49 3.65 2.11 -8.73
N TYR A 50 4.23 3.21 -9.24
CA TYR A 50 4.70 3.20 -10.62
C TYR A 50 5.79 2.14 -10.82
N GLU A 51 6.79 2.07 -9.94
CA GLU A 51 7.90 1.13 -10.08
C GLU A 51 7.43 -0.32 -10.05
N ILE A 52 6.57 -0.71 -9.09
CA ILE A 52 6.05 -2.08 -8.99
C ILE A 52 5.12 -2.44 -10.15
N GLU A 53 4.29 -1.51 -10.65
CA GLU A 53 3.42 -1.77 -11.82
C GLU A 53 4.21 -1.90 -13.14
N MET A 54 5.47 -1.45 -13.15
CA MET A 54 6.38 -1.65 -14.28
C MET A 54 7.26 -2.90 -14.14
N THR A 55 7.09 -3.70 -13.08
CA THR A 55 7.75 -5.00 -12.90
C THR A 55 6.76 -6.16 -13.07
N ASP A 56 7.30 -7.38 -13.08
CA ASP A 56 6.53 -8.63 -13.00
C ASP A 56 6.71 -9.31 -11.64
N ALA A 57 6.98 -8.51 -10.59
CA ALA A 57 7.11 -9.03 -9.23
C ALA A 57 5.76 -9.54 -8.73
N GLU A 58 5.75 -10.65 -7.97
CA GLU A 58 4.49 -11.22 -7.46
C GLU A 58 3.74 -10.24 -6.56
N GLU A 59 4.47 -9.37 -5.85
CA GLU A 59 3.93 -8.32 -4.98
C GLU A 59 2.87 -7.45 -5.66
N ARG A 60 2.98 -7.24 -6.98
CA ARG A 60 2.03 -6.49 -7.80
C ARG A 60 0.64 -7.14 -7.84
N TYR A 61 0.60 -8.47 -7.82
CA TYR A 61 -0.63 -9.25 -7.95
C TYR A 61 -1.27 -9.59 -6.60
N LEU A 62 -0.59 -9.29 -5.49
CA LEU A 62 -1.11 -9.52 -4.15
C LEU A 62 -2.29 -8.60 -3.84
N LYS A 63 -3.30 -9.16 -3.18
CA LYS A 63 -4.32 -8.33 -2.54
C LYS A 63 -3.67 -7.57 -1.40
N ALA A 64 -3.83 -6.26 -1.40
CA ALA A 64 -3.32 -5.37 -0.39
C ALA A 64 -4.44 -4.53 0.23
N ASP A 65 -4.17 -4.05 1.44
CA ASP A 65 -5.01 -3.09 2.15
C ASP A 65 -4.51 -1.67 1.87
N TYR A 66 -5.30 -0.90 1.13
CA TYR A 66 -5.05 0.49 0.79
C TYR A 66 -5.80 1.40 1.76
N PHE A 67 -5.08 2.28 2.45
CA PHE A 67 -5.64 3.22 3.42
C PHE A 67 -5.62 4.64 2.86
N PHE A 68 -6.78 5.29 2.83
CA PHE A 68 -6.98 6.60 2.23
C PHE A 68 -7.93 7.48 3.07
N ASP A 69 -7.86 8.79 2.90
CA ASP A 69 -8.70 9.75 3.65
C ASP A 69 -10.04 10.04 2.95
N SER A 70 -10.84 10.96 3.49
CA SER A 70 -12.11 11.37 2.87
C SER A 70 -11.95 12.14 1.54
N ASN A 71 -10.75 12.60 1.21
CA ASN A 71 -10.43 13.23 -0.07
C ASN A 71 -9.98 12.21 -1.12
N LEU A 72 -10.01 10.92 -0.80
CA LEU A 72 -9.57 9.82 -1.67
C LEU A 72 -8.06 9.85 -1.93
N PHE A 73 -7.28 10.40 -1.00
CA PHE A 73 -5.83 10.40 -1.10
C PHE A 73 -5.24 9.19 -0.43
N LEU A 74 -4.37 8.45 -1.11
CA LEU A 74 -3.71 7.28 -0.56
C LEU A 74 -2.64 7.70 0.46
N HIS A 75 -2.73 7.13 1.66
CA HIS A 75 -1.80 7.39 2.77
C HIS A 75 -0.88 6.19 3.07
N ARG A 76 -1.34 4.97 2.82
CA ARG A 76 -0.58 3.75 3.16
C ARG A 76 -1.06 2.53 2.39
N ILE A 77 -0.13 1.64 2.08
CA ILE A 77 -0.39 0.30 1.55
C ILE A 77 0.09 -0.71 2.61
N GLN A 78 -0.72 -1.71 2.93
CA GLN A 78 -0.31 -2.84 3.76
C GLN A 78 -0.50 -4.14 2.99
N ILE A 79 0.55 -4.96 2.97
CA ILE A 79 0.50 -6.31 2.42
C ILE A 79 0.16 -7.25 3.58
N PRO A 80 -1.00 -7.92 3.55
CA PRO A 80 -1.36 -8.92 4.55
C PRO A 80 -0.33 -10.04 4.63
N SER A 81 -0.28 -10.73 5.76
CA SER A 81 0.55 -11.94 5.93
C SER A 81 -0.30 -13.15 6.26
N SER A 82 0.35 -14.30 6.47
CA SER A 82 -0.26 -15.49 7.08
C SER A 82 -0.85 -15.25 8.50
N ASN A 83 -0.52 -14.12 9.14
CA ASN A 83 -1.05 -13.69 10.42
C ASN A 83 -1.96 -12.45 10.27
N GLU A 84 -3.22 -12.56 10.70
CA GLU A 84 -4.22 -11.48 10.53
C GLU A 84 -3.89 -10.17 11.28
N PHE A 85 -3.03 -10.23 12.30
CA PHE A 85 -2.71 -9.08 13.15
C PHE A 85 -1.43 -8.36 12.76
N ILE A 86 -0.53 -9.03 12.03
CA ILE A 86 0.80 -8.51 11.71
C ILE A 86 0.98 -8.56 10.19
N PRO A 87 0.99 -7.43 9.49
CA PRO A 87 1.21 -7.43 8.05
C PRO A 87 2.62 -7.94 7.70
N ALA A 88 2.79 -8.41 6.46
CA ALA A 88 4.11 -8.80 5.95
C ALA A 88 4.97 -7.58 5.66
N LYS A 89 4.33 -6.54 5.10
CA LYS A 89 4.98 -5.30 4.70
C LYS A 89 4.02 -4.13 4.81
N VAL A 90 4.52 -2.98 5.23
CA VAL A 90 3.78 -1.70 5.24
C VAL A 90 4.61 -0.67 4.49
N ILE A 91 4.00 -0.04 3.50
CA ILE A 91 4.59 1.04 2.72
C ILE A 91 3.81 2.32 3.02
N THR A 92 4.51 3.30 3.55
CA THR A 92 3.96 4.62 3.91
C THR A 92 5.00 5.71 3.62
N GLN A 93 4.70 6.93 4.01
CA GLN A 93 5.58 8.10 3.91
C GLN A 93 5.54 8.87 5.23
N ALA A 94 6.65 9.51 5.59
CA ALA A 94 6.75 10.30 6.83
C ALA A 94 5.79 11.50 6.83
N ASP A 95 5.70 12.18 5.68
CA ASP A 95 4.72 13.22 5.39
C ASP A 95 3.98 12.87 4.09
N PHE A 96 2.74 13.33 3.96
CA PHE A 96 1.86 13.03 2.82
C PHE A 96 2.43 13.37 1.42
N LEU A 97 3.31 14.37 1.34
CA LEU A 97 3.96 14.81 0.10
C LEU A 97 5.43 14.40 0.03
N SER A 98 5.94 13.65 1.01
CA SER A 98 7.34 13.25 1.03
C SER A 98 7.63 12.29 -0.10
N ASP A 99 8.72 12.53 -0.83
CA ASP A 99 9.23 11.55 -1.81
C ASP A 99 9.98 10.38 -1.14
N GLU A 100 10.19 10.45 0.18
CA GLU A 100 10.83 9.40 0.98
C GLU A 100 9.79 8.41 1.52
N LEU A 101 9.97 7.14 1.13
CA LEU A 101 9.18 6.03 1.64
C LEU A 101 9.68 5.59 3.01
N THR A 102 8.73 5.27 3.88
CA THR A 102 8.99 4.51 5.10
C THR A 102 8.39 3.12 4.90
N VAL A 103 9.26 2.10 4.90
CA VAL A 103 8.87 0.70 4.68
C VAL A 103 9.18 -0.10 5.94
N PHE A 104 8.16 -0.78 6.46
CA PHE A 104 8.30 -1.75 7.55
C PHE A 104 8.14 -3.16 6.99
N GLY A 105 9.03 -4.08 7.35
CA GLY A 105 9.15 -5.41 6.73
C GLY A 105 10.21 -5.46 5.61
N PRO A 106 10.14 -6.46 4.70
CA PRO A 106 11.10 -6.61 3.61
C PRO A 106 11.21 -5.36 2.73
N GLN A 107 12.44 -4.94 2.40
CA GLN A 107 12.68 -3.80 1.52
C GLN A 107 12.47 -4.18 0.04
N ASP A 108 12.88 -5.40 -0.33
CA ASP A 108 12.63 -5.96 -1.66
C ASP A 108 11.14 -6.32 -1.85
N TYR A 109 10.77 -6.60 -3.10
CA TYR A 109 9.42 -7.07 -3.42
C TYR A 109 9.18 -8.48 -2.85
N ILE A 110 7.96 -8.71 -2.36
CA ILE A 110 7.50 -10.03 -1.94
C ILE A 110 7.24 -10.89 -3.18
N GLU A 111 7.91 -12.04 -3.27
CA GLU A 111 7.81 -12.98 -4.41
C GLU A 111 6.94 -14.22 -4.08
N THR A 112 5.99 -14.10 -3.15
CA THR A 112 5.08 -15.18 -2.74
C THR A 112 3.68 -14.68 -2.43
N ASP A 113 2.68 -15.49 -2.71
CA ASP A 113 1.26 -15.27 -2.41
C ASP A 113 0.88 -15.45 -0.92
N SER A 114 1.78 -16.01 -0.12
CA SER A 114 1.57 -16.24 1.32
C SER A 114 2.79 -15.76 2.13
N PRO A 115 3.05 -14.44 2.17
CA PRO A 115 4.20 -13.92 2.90
C PRO A 115 4.06 -14.08 4.41
N GLU A 116 5.20 -14.31 5.07
CA GLU A 116 5.30 -14.34 6.53
C GLU A 116 5.12 -12.93 7.12
N PRO A 117 4.62 -12.80 8.37
CA PRO A 117 4.52 -11.52 9.04
C PRO A 117 5.90 -10.86 9.21
N MET A 118 5.92 -9.52 9.26
CA MET A 118 7.14 -8.80 9.63
C MET A 118 7.64 -9.23 11.01
N ASP A 119 8.95 -9.15 11.22
CA ASP A 119 9.56 -9.50 12.50
C ASP A 119 9.09 -8.58 13.65
N HIS A 120 9.44 -8.98 14.88
CA HIS A 120 9.03 -8.26 16.08
C HIS A 120 9.53 -6.81 16.12
N GLU A 121 10.75 -6.53 15.65
CA GLU A 121 11.33 -5.19 15.69
C GLU A 121 10.61 -4.27 14.69
N GLN A 122 10.39 -4.75 13.47
CA GLN A 122 9.63 -4.04 12.44
C GLN A 122 8.18 -3.82 12.84
N SER A 123 7.54 -4.83 13.44
CA SER A 123 6.17 -4.73 13.96
C SER A 123 6.05 -3.69 15.07
N ALA A 124 7.01 -3.66 16.00
CA ALA A 124 7.07 -2.67 17.06
C ALA A 124 7.31 -1.25 16.50
N ALA A 125 8.25 -1.09 15.57
CA ALA A 125 8.55 0.18 14.92
C ALA A 125 7.34 0.70 14.12
N TRP A 126 6.62 -0.18 13.43
CA TRP A 126 5.38 0.16 12.74
C TRP A 126 4.31 0.66 13.72
N CYS A 127 4.14 -0.04 14.85
CA CYS A 127 3.17 0.37 15.87
C CYS A 127 3.49 1.75 16.44
N GLU A 128 4.76 2.04 16.71
CA GLU A 128 5.21 3.35 17.18
C GLU A 128 4.98 4.43 16.12
N PHE A 129 5.35 4.16 14.86
CA PHE A 129 5.14 5.10 13.76
C PHE A 129 3.67 5.49 13.62
N ARG A 130 2.76 4.51 13.60
CA ARG A 130 1.32 4.70 13.45
C ARG A 130 0.67 5.47 14.61
N ILE A 131 1.28 5.47 15.79
CA ILE A 131 0.77 6.23 16.94
C ILE A 131 1.19 7.70 16.84
N ASN A 132 2.38 7.95 16.29
CA ASN A 132 3.01 9.27 16.25
C ASN A 132 2.73 10.06 14.96
N HIS A 133 2.23 9.40 13.92
CA HIS A 133 1.89 9.98 12.61
C HIS A 133 0.46 9.56 12.21
#